data_AF-A0A4V6MBD8-F1
#
_entry.id   AF-A0A4V6MBD8-F1
#
_cell.length_a   1.000
_cell.length_b   1.000
_cell.length_c   1.000
_cell.angle_alpha   90.00
_cell.angle_beta   90.00
_cell.angle_gamma   90.00
#
_symmetry.space_group_name_H-M   'P 1'
#
loop_
_entity.id
_entity.type
_entity.pdbx_description
1 polymer ?
#
loop_
_entity_poly.entity_id
_entity_poly.type
_entity_poly.pdbx_seq_one_letter_code
_entity_poly.pdbx_strand_id
1 'polypeptide(L)'
;MSHQRPAFTVACEECGVDADLESANGIVDFYRRHHRLTGHDATITRVDLAFELPTDGDLETVVADLESRYDDGVPIGVVAAAMDEQGVSVGDTLAEIYDVRMTGALYEPRDDHLAAV
;
A
#
# COMPACT_ATOMS: atom_id res chain seq x y z
N MET A 1 15.83 11.72 24.68
CA MET A 1 15.54 11.93 23.25
C MET A 1 14.54 10.86 22.87
N SER A 2 13.31 11.24 22.55
CA SER A 2 12.28 10.28 22.16
C SER A 2 12.63 9.78 20.76
N HIS A 3 13.04 8.51 20.62
CA HIS A 3 13.15 7.87 19.32
C HIS A 3 11.72 7.70 18.80
N GLN A 4 11.29 8.64 17.96
CA GLN A 4 10.00 8.54 17.28
C GLN A 4 10.12 7.37 16.31
N ARG A 5 9.33 6.31 16.54
CA ARG A 5 9.35 5.13 15.68
C ARG A 5 8.82 5.51 14.30
N PRO A 6 9.38 4.95 13.22
CA PRO A 6 8.87 5.16 11.88
C PRO A 6 7.41 4.71 11.80
N ALA A 7 6.61 5.46 11.05
CA ALA A 7 5.19 5.17 10.88
C ALA A 7 4.96 3.99 9.94
N PHE A 8 5.86 3.78 8.98
CA PHE A 8 5.77 2.72 8.00
C PHE A 8 7.12 2.00 7.92
N THR A 9 7.10 0.67 8.00
CA THR A 9 8.31 -0.15 7.81
C THR A 9 7.97 -1.31 6.88
N VAL A 10 8.88 -1.59 5.96
CA VAL A 10 8.81 -2.72 5.02
C VAL A 10 10.08 -3.55 5.11
N ALA A 11 9.95 -4.84 4.88
CA ALA A 11 11.06 -5.78 4.87
C ALA A 11 11.04 -6.63 3.61
N CYS A 12 12.22 -7.02 3.14
CA CYS A 12 12.37 -8.13 2.20
C CYS A 12 13.21 -9.20 2.89
N GLU A 13 12.57 -10.31 3.26
CA GLU A 13 13.24 -11.42 3.97
C GLU A 13 14.35 -12.05 3.12
N GLU A 14 14.12 -12.18 1.81
CA GLU A 14 15.08 -12.77 0.87
C GLU A 14 16.38 -11.96 0.75
N CYS A 15 16.27 -10.64 0.86
CA CYS A 15 17.43 -9.74 0.82
C CYS A 15 18.00 -9.38 2.20
N GLY A 16 17.30 -9.71 3.29
CA GLY A 16 17.65 -9.29 4.64
C GLY A 16 17.70 -7.76 4.79
N VAL A 17 16.78 -7.06 4.12
CA VAL A 17 16.68 -5.59 4.16
C VAL A 17 15.40 -5.17 4.85
N ASP A 18 15.52 -4.25 5.79
CA ASP A 18 14.43 -3.51 6.40
C ASP A 18 14.56 -2.02 6.03
N ALA A 19 13.44 -1.38 5.73
CA ALA A 19 13.41 0.04 5.37
C ALA A 19 12.31 0.77 6.14
N ASP A 20 12.72 1.85 6.79
CA ASP A 20 11.84 2.83 7.42
C ASP A 20 11.40 3.87 6.39
N LEU A 21 10.11 4.17 6.38
CA LEU A 21 9.49 5.01 5.37
C LEU A 21 8.74 6.18 6.01
N GLU A 22 8.80 7.32 5.35
CA GLU A 22 8.18 8.58 5.82
C GLU A 22 6.73 8.73 5.39
N SER A 23 6.24 7.88 4.48
CA SER A 23 4.88 7.93 3.96
C SER A 23 4.39 6.56 3.52
N ALA A 24 3.07 6.39 3.43
CA ALA A 24 2.46 5.17 2.94
C ALA A 24 2.93 4.85 1.51
N ASN A 25 2.97 5.83 0.60
CA ASN A 25 3.45 5.60 -0.78
C ASN A 25 4.95 5.28 -0.84
N GLY A 26 5.71 5.53 0.23
CA GLY A 26 7.06 4.98 0.39
C GLY A 26 7.12 3.45 0.29
N ILE A 27 6.02 2.75 0.64
CA ILE A 27 5.89 1.28 0.52
C ILE A 27 5.95 0.91 -0.96
N VAL A 28 5.19 1.62 -1.79
CA VAL A 28 5.11 1.41 -3.24
C VAL A 28 6.43 1.76 -3.91
N ASP A 29 7.05 2.87 -3.52
CA ASP A 29 8.36 3.29 -4.03
C ASP A 29 9.46 2.28 -3.70
N PHE A 30 9.47 1.79 -2.45
CA PHE A 30 10.40 0.75 -2.01
C PHE A 30 10.18 -0.51 -2.84
N TYR A 31 8.95 -1.03 -2.90
CA TYR A 31 8.62 -2.24 -3.65
C TYR A 31 9.01 -2.11 -5.12
N ARG A 32 8.57 -1.07 -5.83
CA ARG A 32 8.84 -0.87 -7.26
C ARG A 32 10.33 -0.83 -7.56
N ARG A 33 11.12 -0.17 -6.71
CA ARG A 33 12.58 -0.11 -6.87
C ARG A 33 13.23 -1.45 -6.55
N HIS A 34 12.82 -2.08 -5.46
CA HIS A 34 13.38 -3.32 -4.97
C HIS A 34 13.08 -4.48 -5.93
N HIS A 35 11.80 -4.73 -6.22
CA HIS A 35 11.33 -5.76 -7.13
C HIS A 35 11.93 -5.62 -8.54
N ARG A 36 12.13 -4.39 -9.06
CA ARG A 36 12.80 -4.18 -10.35
C ARG A 36 14.24 -4.71 -10.36
N LEU A 37 14.94 -4.67 -9.24
CA LEU A 37 16.34 -5.08 -9.12
C LEU A 37 16.50 -6.55 -8.72
N THR A 38 15.58 -7.08 -7.90
CA THR A 38 15.71 -8.40 -7.27
C THR A 38 14.67 -9.41 -7.73
N GLY A 39 13.50 -8.94 -8.17
CA GLY A 39 12.33 -9.78 -8.42
C GLY A 39 11.63 -10.27 -7.15
N HIS A 40 12.04 -9.80 -5.97
CA HIS A 40 11.45 -10.20 -4.69
C HIS A 40 10.31 -9.27 -4.28
N ASP A 41 9.39 -9.82 -3.49
CA ASP A 41 8.33 -9.04 -2.85
C ASP A 41 8.84 -8.35 -1.57
N ALA A 42 8.00 -7.45 -1.05
CA ALA A 42 8.19 -6.76 0.22
C ALA A 42 7.00 -7.04 1.14
N THR A 43 7.30 -7.34 2.39
CA THR A 43 6.31 -7.49 3.46
C THR A 43 6.22 -6.19 4.25
N ILE A 44 5.01 -5.76 4.56
CA ILE A 44 4.79 -4.62 5.44
C ILE A 44 4.92 -5.11 6.88
N THR A 45 5.86 -4.55 7.64
CA THR A 45 6.12 -4.99 9.02
C THR A 45 5.60 -4.01 10.06
N ARG A 46 5.26 -2.79 9.65
CA ARG A 46 4.65 -1.78 10.50
C ARG A 46 3.86 -0.77 9.67
N VAL A 47 2.64 -0.48 10.13
CA VAL A 47 1.81 0.63 9.69
C VAL A 47 1.24 1.32 10.93
N ASP A 48 1.44 2.63 11.02
CA ASP A 48 1.01 3.45 12.15
C ASP A 48 0.12 4.59 11.62
N LEU A 49 -1.16 4.27 11.41
CA LEU A 49 -2.18 5.19 10.95
C LEU A 49 -3.08 5.62 12.12
N ALA A 50 -3.66 6.81 12.01
CA ALA A 50 -4.57 7.34 13.03
C ALA A 50 -5.97 6.67 13.04
N PHE A 51 -6.17 5.65 12.20
CA PHE A 51 -7.43 4.93 12.02
C PHE A 51 -7.15 3.45 11.72
N GLU A 52 -8.15 2.61 11.94
CA GLU A 52 -8.09 1.18 11.64
C GLU A 52 -8.29 0.92 10.14
N LEU A 53 -7.47 0.03 9.59
CA LEU A 53 -7.57 -0.41 8.20
C LEU A 53 -8.70 -1.44 8.05
N PRO A 54 -9.40 -1.46 6.90
CA PRO A 54 -10.27 -2.58 6.55
C PRO A 54 -9.48 -3.89 6.53
N THR A 55 -10.03 -4.94 7.13
CA THR A 55 -9.42 -6.28 7.23
C THR A 55 -10.18 -7.33 6.41
N ASP A 56 -11.12 -6.89 5.59
CA ASP A 56 -11.89 -7.71 4.66
C ASP A 56 -12.39 -6.84 3.50
N GLY A 57 -12.73 -7.50 2.38
CA GLY A 57 -13.24 -6.85 1.18
C GLY A 57 -12.32 -7.05 -0.02
N ASP A 58 -12.89 -6.93 -1.23
CA ASP A 58 -12.09 -6.81 -2.44
C ASP A 58 -11.45 -5.42 -2.54
N LEU A 59 -10.52 -5.27 -3.49
CA LEU A 59 -9.78 -4.01 -3.68
C LEU A 59 -10.72 -2.79 -3.84
N GLU A 60 -11.81 -2.95 -4.58
CA GLU A 60 -12.80 -1.88 -4.81
C GLU A 60 -13.48 -1.46 -3.51
N THR A 61 -13.92 -2.43 -2.71
CA THR A 61 -14.53 -2.19 -1.40
C THR A 61 -13.55 -1.51 -0.44
N VAL A 62 -12.30 -1.99 -0.40
CA VAL A 62 -11.24 -1.41 0.43
C VAL A 62 -10.99 0.05 0.06
N VAL A 63 -10.89 0.37 -1.24
CA VAL A 63 -10.69 1.75 -1.70
C VAL A 63 -11.89 2.61 -1.32
N ALA A 64 -13.13 2.14 -1.54
CA ALA A 64 -14.34 2.89 -1.22
C ALA A 64 -14.46 3.20 0.30
N ASP A 65 -14.13 2.23 1.15
CA ASP A 65 -14.15 2.41 2.61
C ASP A 65 -13.11 3.43 3.09
N LEU A 66 -11.95 3.46 2.43
CA LEU A 66 -10.86 4.38 2.75
C LEU A 66 -11.06 5.78 2.16
N GLU A 67 -11.74 5.91 1.02
CA GLU A 67 -11.87 7.16 0.25
C GLU A 67 -12.41 8.33 1.07
N SER A 68 -13.38 8.08 1.97
CA SER A 68 -13.92 9.09 2.88
C SER A 68 -12.90 9.78 3.81
N ARG A 69 -11.69 9.22 3.94
CA ARG A 69 -10.60 9.74 4.77
C ARG A 69 -9.62 10.61 3.99
N TYR A 70 -9.75 10.69 2.65
CA TYR A 70 -8.79 11.34 1.77
C TYR A 70 -9.48 12.21 0.72
N ASP A 71 -9.16 13.50 0.70
CA ASP A 71 -9.78 14.44 -0.24
C ASP A 71 -9.35 14.23 -1.71
N ASP A 72 -8.14 13.69 -1.93
CA ASP A 72 -7.51 13.56 -3.26
C ASP A 72 -7.24 12.09 -3.64
N GLY A 73 -8.11 11.18 -3.19
CA GLY A 73 -7.97 9.74 -3.36
C GLY A 73 -7.07 9.08 -2.29
N VAL A 74 -7.22 7.78 -2.15
CA VAL A 74 -6.53 6.95 -1.15
C VAL A 74 -5.11 6.66 -1.61
N PRO A 75 -4.05 6.96 -0.83
CA PRO A 75 -2.69 6.61 -1.22
C PRO A 75 -2.56 5.09 -1.44
N ILE A 76 -1.97 4.66 -2.56
CA ILE A 76 -1.82 3.23 -2.88
C ILE A 76 -1.11 2.47 -1.77
N GLY A 77 -0.16 3.09 -1.06
CA GLY A 77 0.48 2.44 0.08
C GLY A 77 -0.45 2.14 1.26
N VAL A 78 -1.52 2.91 1.44
CA VAL A 78 -2.56 2.64 2.46
C VAL A 78 -3.43 1.48 2.01
N VAL A 79 -3.75 1.42 0.71
CA VAL A 79 -4.47 0.29 0.12
C VAL A 79 -3.65 -0.99 0.24
N ALA A 80 -2.36 -0.95 -0.09
CA ALA A 80 -1.43 -2.07 0.08
C ALA A 80 -1.35 -2.53 1.55
N ALA A 81 -1.33 -1.61 2.51
CA ALA A 81 -1.39 -1.94 3.93
C ALA A 81 -2.71 -2.66 4.30
N ALA A 82 -3.86 -2.18 3.83
CA ALA A 82 -5.15 -2.82 4.10
C ALA A 82 -5.25 -4.22 3.48
N MET A 83 -4.69 -4.40 2.28
CA MET A 83 -4.64 -5.69 1.60
C MET A 83 -3.65 -6.67 2.26
N ASP A 84 -2.54 -6.17 2.81
CA ASP A 84 -1.58 -6.96 3.58
C ASP A 84 -2.18 -7.50 4.88
N GLU A 85 -3.03 -6.73 5.57
CA GLU A 85 -3.83 -7.22 6.72
C GLU A 85 -4.76 -8.39 6.33
N GLN A 86 -5.10 -8.53 5.04
CA GLN A 86 -5.88 -9.63 4.48
C GLN A 86 -5.02 -10.78 3.93
N GLY A 87 -3.69 -10.67 4.06
CA GLY A 87 -2.72 -11.64 3.57
C GLY A 87 -2.40 -11.52 2.08
N VAL A 88 -2.71 -10.38 1.45
CA VAL A 88 -2.35 -10.10 0.05
C VAL A 88 -1.06 -9.29 0.01
N SER A 89 -0.08 -9.76 -0.76
CA SER A 89 1.24 -9.12 -0.84
C SER A 89 1.18 -7.72 -1.47
N VAL A 90 2.24 -6.92 -1.28
CA VAL A 90 2.36 -5.63 -1.95
C VAL A 90 2.38 -5.80 -3.46
N GLY A 91 3.09 -6.81 -3.97
CA GLY A 91 3.14 -7.12 -5.39
C GLY A 91 1.79 -7.51 -5.97
N ASP A 92 1.08 -8.44 -5.32
CA ASP A 92 -0.24 -8.88 -5.77
C ASP A 92 -1.26 -7.73 -5.73
N THR A 93 -1.22 -6.91 -4.68
CA THR A 93 -2.09 -5.72 -4.58
C THR A 93 -1.87 -4.77 -5.76
N LEU A 94 -0.61 -4.50 -6.12
CA LEU A 94 -0.31 -3.62 -7.25
C LEU A 94 -0.72 -4.21 -8.60
N ALA A 95 -0.64 -5.54 -8.76
CA ALA A 95 -1.15 -6.23 -9.94
C ALA A 95 -2.67 -6.15 -10.02
N GLU A 96 -3.37 -6.37 -8.91
CA GLU A 96 -4.83 -6.25 -8.83
C GLU A 96 -5.30 -4.82 -9.13
N ILE A 97 -4.62 -3.80 -8.59
CA ILE A 97 -4.88 -2.39 -8.92
C ILE A 97 -4.76 -2.14 -10.42
N TYR A 98 -3.74 -2.69 -11.07
CA TYR A 98 -3.59 -2.56 -12.52
C TYR A 98 -4.79 -3.17 -13.25
N ASP A 99 -5.19 -4.39 -12.88
CA ASP A 99 -6.30 -5.09 -13.54
C ASP A 99 -7.65 -4.40 -13.31
N VAL A 100 -7.96 -3.97 -12.09
CA VAL A 100 -9.22 -3.29 -11.75
C VAL A 100 -9.31 -1.91 -12.41
N ARG A 101 -8.20 -1.20 -12.57
CA ARG A 101 -8.19 0.05 -13.36
C ARG A 101 -8.51 -0.18 -14.83
N MET A 102 -8.17 -1.34 -15.39
CA MET A 102 -8.50 -1.68 -16.77
C MET A 102 -10.00 -1.98 -16.98
N THR A 103 -10.74 -2.34 -15.91
CA THR A 103 -12.20 -2.49 -15.97
C THR A 103 -12.91 -1.13 -15.87
N GLY A 104 -12.23 -0.12 -15.35
CA GLY A 104 -12.79 1.21 -15.08
C GLY A 104 -13.53 1.30 -13.75
N ALA A 105 -13.35 0.36 -12.83
CA ALA A 105 -13.92 0.43 -11.49
C ALA A 105 -13.13 1.35 -10.54
N LEU A 106 -11.82 1.49 -10.78
CA LEU A 106 -10.93 2.41 -10.06
C LEU A 106 -10.22 3.35 -11.03
N TYR A 107 -9.90 4.56 -10.58
CA TYR A 107 -9.06 5.51 -11.30
C TYR A 107 -8.04 6.18 -10.38
N GLU A 108 -7.08 6.89 -10.99
CA GLU A 108 -5.98 7.57 -10.29
C GLU A 108 -6.16 9.09 -10.42
N PRO A 109 -6.79 9.77 -9.43
CA PRO A 109 -6.95 11.23 -9.46
C PRO A 109 -5.62 11.99 -9.38
N ARG A 110 -4.60 11.37 -8.77
CA ARG A 110 -3.26 11.88 -8.55
C ARG A 110 -2.28 10.71 -8.52
N ASP A 111 -1.04 10.94 -8.93
CA ASP A 111 0.05 9.96 -8.87
C ASP A 111 0.05 9.19 -7.53
N ASP A 112 -0.07 7.87 -7.64
CA ASP A 112 -0.13 6.88 -6.57
C ASP A 112 -1.28 7.07 -5.57
N HIS A 113 -2.44 7.57 -6.03
CA HIS A 113 -3.69 7.67 -5.25
C HIS A 113 -4.84 7.01 -6.03
N LEU A 114 -5.71 6.27 -5.36
CA LEU A 114 -6.85 5.58 -5.96
C LEU A 114 -8.17 6.17 -5.50
N ALA A 115 -9.13 6.21 -6.41
CA ALA A 115 -10.50 6.59 -6.14
C ALA A 115 -11.45 5.59 -6.83
N ALA A 116 -12.60 5.35 -6.21
CA ALA A 116 -13.66 4.55 -6.80
C ALA A 116 -14.47 5.39 -7.81
N VAL A 117 -14.94 4.75 -8.88
CA VAL A 117 -15.72 5.42 -9.95
C VAL A 117 -17.18 5.62 -9.58
#